data_AF-A0A362X0I3-F1
#
_entry.id   AF-A0A362X0I3-F1
#
_cell.length_a   1.000
_cell.length_b   1.000
_cell.length_c   1.000
_cell.angle_alpha   90.00
_cell.angle_beta   90.00
_cell.angle_gamma   90.00
#
_symmetry.space_group_name_H-M   'P 1'
#
loop_
_entity.id
_entity.type
_entity.pdbx_description
1 polymer ?
#
loop_
_entity_poly.entity_id
_entity_poly.type
_entity_poly.pdbx_seq_one_letter_code
_entity_poly.pdbx_strand_id
1 'polypeptide(L)'
;MKNLITTSKSIAFMSFIIGTILFTLKLYNPYLSKLTIIGALFVIVALAINSILLFGLVFKLCFGMLLKTLNHETIIQLATTIGIVLANIPIAILYFYILIESL
;
A
#
# COMPACT_ATOMS: atom_id res chain seq x y z
N MET A 1 -6.57 12.05 15.49
CA MET A 1 -5.52 12.07 14.44
C MET A 1 -4.63 10.84 14.48
N LYS A 2 -4.12 10.45 15.65
CA LYS A 2 -3.29 9.25 15.82
C LYS A 2 -3.92 7.98 15.24
N ASN A 3 -5.21 7.73 15.48
CA ASN A 3 -5.86 6.49 15.02
C ASN A 3 -5.79 6.31 13.49
N LEU A 4 -6.09 7.35 12.70
CA LEU A 4 -5.99 7.24 11.23
C LEU A 4 -4.55 6.94 10.77
N ILE A 5 -3.56 7.64 11.35
CA ILE A 5 -2.14 7.48 11.01
C ILE A 5 -1.68 6.05 11.38
N THR A 6 -1.96 5.61 12.61
CA THR A 6 -1.59 4.28 13.09
C THR A 6 -2.27 3.17 12.30
N THR A 7 -3.58 3.28 12.06
CA THR A 7 -4.33 2.29 11.27
C THR A 7 -3.82 2.24 9.84
N SER A 8 -3.60 3.39 9.18
CA SER A 8 -3.09 3.43 7.81
C SER A 8 -1.70 2.82 7.72
N LYS A 9 -0.81 3.14 8.67
CA LYS A 9 0.53 2.55 8.75
C LYS A 9 0.47 1.04 8.93
N SER A 10 -0.38 0.55 9.82
CA SER A 10 -0.54 -0.89 10.07
C SER A 10 -1.09 -1.62 8.86
N ILE A 11 -2.10 -1.06 8.18
CA ILE A 11 -2.68 -1.66 6.97
C ILE A 11 -1.65 -1.70 5.84
N ALA A 12 -0.93 -0.59 5.62
CA ALA A 12 0.09 -0.53 4.58
C ALA A 12 1.21 -1.55 4.83
N PHE A 13 1.67 -1.65 6.09
CA PHE A 13 2.72 -2.59 6.48
C PHE A 13 2.28 -4.05 6.34
N MET A 14 1.07 -4.39 6.81
CA MET A 14 0.54 -5.75 6.66
C MET A 14 0.31 -6.10 5.19
N SER A 15 -0.20 -5.15 4.39
CA SER A 15 -0.37 -5.34 2.94
C SER A 15 0.96 -5.61 2.25
N PHE A 16 2.01 -4.88 2.64
CA PHE A 16 3.36 -5.04 2.12
C PHE A 16 3.92 -6.43 2.45
N ILE A 17 3.81 -6.87 3.70
CA ILE A 17 4.27 -8.20 4.13
C ILE A 17 3.54 -9.30 3.36
N ILE A 18 2.21 -9.28 3.34
CA ILE A 18 1.41 -10.32 2.69
C ILE A 18 1.67 -10.33 1.19
N GLY A 19 1.73 -9.16 0.56
CA GLY A 19 2.06 -9.03 -0.87
C GLY A 19 3.45 -9.57 -1.20
N THR A 20 4.44 -9.28 -0.36
CA THR A 20 5.81 -9.80 -0.52
C THR A 20 5.85 -11.33 -0.38
N ILE A 21 5.11 -11.90 0.58
CA ILE A 21 5.02 -13.35 0.75
C ILE A 21 4.40 -14.00 -0.48
N LEU A 22 3.26 -13.48 -0.96
CA LEU A 22 2.58 -14.01 -2.15
C LEU A 22 3.46 -13.91 -3.40
N PHE A 23 4.14 -12.78 -3.57
CA PHE A 23 5.10 -12.57 -4.65
C PHE A 23 6.26 -13.56 -4.59
N THR A 24 6.87 -13.73 -3.42
CA THR A 24 7.99 -14.67 -3.22
C THR A 24 7.57 -16.11 -3.48
N LEU A 25 6.38 -16.52 -3.00
CA LEU A 25 5.83 -17.85 -3.27
C LEU A 25 5.62 -18.07 -4.77
N LYS A 26 5.20 -17.04 -5.51
CA LYS A 26 4.99 -17.11 -6.96
C LYS A 26 6.32 -17.24 -7.72
N LEU A 27 7.37 -16.54 -7.29
CA LEU A 27 8.71 -16.73 -7.83
C LEU A 27 9.26 -18.14 -7.57
N TYR A 28 8.97 -18.71 -6.39
CA TYR A 28 9.40 -20.07 -6.04
C TYR A 28 8.64 -21.15 -6.84
N ASN A 29 7.35 -20.95 -7.09
CA ASN A 29 6.52 -21.90 -7.85
C ASN A 29 5.74 -21.21 -8.98
N PRO A 30 6.41 -20.91 -10.11
CA PRO A 30 5.83 -20.12 -11.19
C PRO A 30 4.68 -20.82 -11.92
N TYR A 31 4.61 -22.15 -11.90
CA TYR A 31 3.57 -22.91 -12.61
C TYR A 31 2.26 -23.06 -11.82
N LEU A 32 2.22 -22.63 -10.56
CA LEU A 32 1.02 -22.73 -9.72
C LEU A 32 0.01 -21.63 -10.08
N SER A 33 -0.84 -21.88 -11.06
CA SER A 33 -1.86 -20.95 -11.57
C SER A 33 -2.80 -20.39 -10.48
N LYS A 34 -3.14 -21.23 -9.49
CA LYS A 34 -3.95 -20.81 -8.33
C LYS A 34 -3.30 -19.64 -7.57
N LEU A 35 -1.97 -19.66 -7.44
CA LEU A 35 -1.24 -18.62 -6.73
C LEU A 35 -1.24 -17.30 -7.51
N THR A 36 -1.15 -17.35 -8.84
CA THR A 36 -1.31 -16.17 -9.70
C THR A 36 -2.63 -15.47 -9.41
N ILE A 37 -3.75 -16.21 -9.41
CA ILE A 37 -5.10 -15.68 -9.20
C ILE A 37 -5.26 -15.11 -7.79
N ILE A 38 -4.82 -15.84 -6.76
CA ILE A 38 -4.92 -15.40 -5.37
C ILE A 38 -4.14 -14.10 -5.15
N GLY A 39 -2.89 -14.03 -5.58
CA GLY A 39 -2.11 -12.81 -5.38
C GLY A 39 -2.58 -11.67 -6.29
N ALA A 40 -3.16 -11.94 -7.46
CA ALA A 40 -3.76 -10.91 -8.30
C ALA A 40 -4.96 -10.23 -7.59
N LEU A 41 -5.87 -11.04 -7.06
CA LEU A 41 -7.00 -10.55 -6.27
C LEU A 41 -6.52 -9.77 -5.03
N PHE A 42 -5.51 -10.30 -4.33
CA PHE A 42 -4.92 -9.61 -3.19
C PHE A 42 -4.34 -8.24 -3.58
N VAL A 43 -3.56 -8.17 -4.65
CA VAL A 43 -2.94 -6.91 -5.11
C VAL A 43 -4.00 -5.89 -5.50
N ILE A 44 -5.07 -6.30 -6.19
CA ILE A 44 -6.18 -5.40 -6.55
C ILE A 44 -6.83 -4.81 -5.28
N VAL A 45 -7.15 -5.66 -4.30
CA VAL A 45 -7.77 -5.22 -3.03
C VAL A 45 -6.81 -4.34 -2.23
N ALA A 46 -5.54 -4.76 -2.10
CA ALA A 46 -4.52 -4.00 -1.39
C ALA A 46 -4.27 -2.64 -2.05
N LEU A 47 -4.27 -2.57 -3.39
CA LEU A 47 -4.09 -1.33 -4.14
C LEU A 47 -5.29 -0.39 -3.94
N ALA A 48 -6.52 -0.91 -3.97
CA ALA A 48 -7.72 -0.12 -3.69
C ALA A 48 -7.70 0.46 -2.26
N ILE A 49 -7.43 -0.38 -1.25
CA ILE A 49 -7.38 0.05 0.15
C ILE A 49 -6.25 1.07 0.37
N ASN A 50 -5.02 0.78 -0.08
CA ASN A 50 -3.90 1.71 0.06
C ASN A 50 -4.15 3.03 -0.67
N SER A 51 -4.82 3.02 -1.83
CA SER A 51 -5.17 4.24 -2.57
C SER A 51 -6.16 5.11 -1.81
N ILE A 52 -7.20 4.52 -1.20
CA ILE A 52 -8.16 5.26 -0.37
C ILE A 52 -7.46 5.88 0.84
N LEU A 53 -6.61 5.11 1.53
CA LEU A 53 -5.85 5.61 2.68
C LEU A 53 -4.89 6.72 2.27
N LEU A 54 -4.16 6.53 1.16
CA LEU A 54 -3.25 7.53 0.61
C LEU A 54 -3.99 8.83 0.31
N PHE A 55 -5.13 8.76 -0.37
CA PHE A 55 -5.95 9.93 -0.68
C PHE A 55 -6.37 10.66 0.59
N GLY A 56 -6.87 9.93 1.60
CA GLY A 56 -7.27 10.52 2.89
C GLY A 56 -6.10 11.19 3.63
N LEU A 57 -4.91 10.58 3.62
CA LEU A 57 -3.72 11.14 4.26
C LEU A 57 -3.18 12.37 3.52
N VAL A 58 -3.12 12.32 2.19
CA VAL A 58 -2.66 13.43 1.34
C VAL A 58 -3.63 14.61 1.43
N PHE A 59 -4.93 14.35 1.33
CA PHE A 59 -5.96 15.38 1.49
C PHE A 59 -5.81 16.10 2.82
N LYS A 60 -5.63 15.34 3.89
CA LYS A 60 -5.45 15.90 5.24
C LYS A 60 -4.15 16.68 5.41
N LEU A 61 -3.06 16.18 4.86
CA LEU A 61 -1.77 16.87 4.88
C LEU A 61 -1.86 18.20 4.12
N CYS A 62 -2.41 18.18 2.91
CA CYS A 62 -2.52 19.36 2.04
C CYS A 62 -3.49 20.40 2.63
N PHE A 63 -4.69 19.99 3.02
CA PHE A 63 -5.70 20.88 3.60
C PHE A 63 -5.30 21.41 4.98
N GLY A 64 -4.66 20.56 5.80
CA GLY A 64 -4.16 20.95 7.11
C GLY A 64 -3.00 21.96 7.04
N MET A 65 -2.13 21.85 6.03
CA MET A 65 -1.10 22.86 5.75
C MET A 65 -1.71 24.16 5.21
N LEU A 66 -2.68 24.08 4.30
CA LEU A 66 -3.40 25.24 3.75
C LEU A 66 -4.06 26.07 4.87
N LEU A 67 -4.74 25.41 5.80
CA LEU A 67 -5.41 26.06 6.93
C LEU A 67 -4.48 26.40 8.11
N LYS A 68 -3.17 26.08 8.03
CA LYS A 68 -2.21 26.20 9.14
C LYS A 68 -2.69 25.56 10.46
N THR A 69 -3.41 24.44 10.36
CA THR A 69 -3.99 23.74 11.53
C THR A 69 -3.10 22.61 12.05
N LEU A 70 -2.01 22.30 11.35
CA LEU A 70 -1.09 21.22 11.71
C LEU A 70 0.17 21.77 12.38
N ASN A 71 0.61 21.08 13.43
CA ASN A 71 1.93 21.28 14.01
C ASN A 71 3.00 20.46 13.25
N HIS A 72 4.26 20.84 13.43
CA HIS A 72 5.38 20.25 12.69
C HIS A 72 5.52 18.73 12.92
N GLU A 73 5.22 18.24 14.12
CA GLU A 73 5.25 16.81 14.45
C GLU A 73 4.19 16.02 13.67
N THR A 74 2.95 16.54 13.57
CA THR A 74 1.88 15.84 12.84
C THR A 74 2.15 15.82 11.34
N ILE A 75 2.77 16.87 10.80
CA ILE A 75 3.20 16.92 9.39
C ILE A 75 4.20 15.79 9.11
N ILE A 76 5.22 15.63 9.96
CA ILE A 76 6.21 14.56 9.81
C ILE A 76 5.54 13.18 9.91
N GLN A 77 4.62 12.98 10.86
CA GLN A 77 3.90 11.71 10.99
C GLN A 77 3.03 11.40 9.76
N LEU A 78 2.33 12.38 9.20
CA LEU A 78 1.55 12.20 7.98
C LEU A 78 2.44 11.88 6.78
N ALA A 79 3.52 12.63 6.58
CA ALA A 79 4.45 12.43 5.46
C ALA A 79 5.12 11.05 5.53
N THR A 80 5.56 10.62 6.72
CA THR A 80 6.16 9.29 6.90
C THR A 80 5.15 8.17 6.63
N THR A 81 3.90 8.29 7.12
CA THR A 81 2.86 7.29 6.81
C THR A 81 2.50 7.26 5.33
N ILE A 82 2.43 8.41 4.66
CA ILE A 82 2.26 8.48 3.20
C ILE A 82 3.39 7.72 2.49
N GLY A 83 4.64 7.95 2.88
CA GLY A 83 5.79 7.21 2.32
C GLY A 83 5.67 5.70 2.50
N ILE A 84 5.21 5.23 3.66
CA ILE A 84 4.98 3.80 3.93
C ILE A 84 3.86 3.24 3.04
N VAL A 85 2.77 3.98 2.84
CA VAL A 85 1.67 3.55 1.96
C VAL A 85 2.14 3.45 0.51
N LEU A 86 2.97 4.40 0.05
CA LEU A 86 3.55 4.40 -1.29
C LEU A 86 4.51 3.23 -1.54
N ALA A 87 5.13 2.67 -0.49
CA ALA A 87 6.01 1.51 -0.60
C ALA A 87 5.29 0.24 -1.09
N ASN A 88 3.94 0.22 -1.09
CA ASN A 88 3.16 -0.86 -1.72
C ASN A 88 3.09 -0.77 -3.25
N ILE A 89 3.40 0.39 -3.87
CA ILE A 89 3.32 0.57 -5.33
C ILE A 89 4.28 -0.37 -6.07
N PRO A 90 5.58 -0.48 -5.71
CA PRO A 90 6.50 -1.40 -6.37
C PRO A 90 6.02 -2.86 -6.35
N ILE A 91 5.47 -3.33 -5.24
CA ILE A 91 4.91 -4.70 -5.14
C ILE A 91 3.77 -4.89 -6.12
N ALA A 92 2.86 -3.92 -6.20
CA ALA A 92 1.75 -3.99 -7.13
C ALA A 92 2.22 -4.02 -8.60
N ILE A 93 3.23 -3.22 -8.96
CA ILE A 93 3.84 -3.21 -10.29
C ILE A 93 4.47 -4.58 -10.61
N LEU A 94 5.27 -5.12 -9.70
CA LEU A 94 5.91 -6.42 -9.87
C LEU A 94 4.88 -7.54 -10.06
N TYR A 95 3.78 -7.50 -9.32
CA TYR A 95 2.73 -8.49 -9.46
C TYR A 95 1.94 -8.34 -10.77
N PHE A 96 1.67 -7.11 -11.20
CA PHE A 96 1.08 -6.84 -12.52
C PHE A 96 1.94 -7.37 -13.66
N TYR A 97 3.26 -7.21 -13.57
CA TYR A 97 4.21 -7.76 -14.55
C TYR A 97 4.10 -9.28 -14.65
N ILE A 98 4.12 -9.99 -13.51
CA ILE A 98 3.95 -11.45 -13.48
C ILE A 98 2.60 -11.86 -14.10
N LEU A 99 1.55 -11.09 -13.84
CA LEU A 99 0.21 -11.36 -14.37
C LEU A 99 0.20 -11.33 -15.90
N ILE A 100 0.83 -10.30 -16.50
CA ILE A 100 0.96 -10.14 -17.94
C ILE A 100 1.81 -11.27 -18.55
N GLU A 101 2.92 -11.65 -17.90
CA GLU A 101 3.79 -12.72 -18.39
C GLU A 101 3.12 -14.11 -18.30
N SER A 102 2.19 -14.29 -17.36
CA SER A 102 1.49 -15.57 -17.14
C SER A 102 0.23 -15.77 -17.99
N LEU A 103 -0.12 -14.79 -18.84
CA LEU A 103 -1.33 -14.75 -19.68
C LEU A 103 -0.99 -15.12 -21.13
#